data_AF-A0A2T0LQG4-F1
#
_entry.id   AF-A0A2T0LQG4-F1
#
_cell.length_a   1.000
_cell.length_b   1.000
_cell.length_c   1.000
_cell.angle_alpha   90.00
_cell.angle_beta   90.00
_cell.angle_gamma   90.00
#
_symmetry.space_group_name_H-M   'P 1'
#
loop_
_entity.id
_entity.type
_entity.pdbx_description
1 polymer ?
#
loop_
_entity_poly.entity_id
_entity_poly.type
_entity_poly.pdbx_seq_one_letter_code
_entity_poly.pdbx_strand_id
1 'polypeptide(L)'
;MSGPLRTRAVRNGPLMTSGPAGTRHGLTYPGVVPLIAQWIVWVIDWAGTLVGVFAFVHALTQRADAYAAADRKTKPVWLAITGGSTVALALFGYYGAGMIFWLAGLVAVLVYIVDVRPKLIEVQRGGQY
;
A
#
# COMPACT_ATOMS: atom_id res chain seq x y z
N MET A 1 -19.89 -43.07 80.88
CA MET A 1 -19.84 -41.62 81.12
C MET A 1 -18.51 -41.12 80.55
N SER A 2 -18.55 -40.51 79.38
CA SER A 2 -17.37 -40.10 78.61
C SER A 2 -17.66 -38.73 77.99
N GLY A 3 -17.02 -37.65 78.46
CA GLY A 3 -16.94 -36.39 77.71
C GLY A 3 -15.62 -36.34 76.93
N PRO A 4 -15.21 -35.21 76.32
CA PRO A 4 -15.93 -34.12 75.66
C PRO A 4 -15.44 -33.94 74.20
N LEU A 5 -16.15 -33.25 73.31
CA LEU A 5 -15.52 -32.73 72.07
C LEU A 5 -15.83 -31.24 71.86
N ARG A 6 -14.80 -30.47 72.20
CA ARG A 6 -14.65 -29.04 71.95
C ARG A 6 -14.78 -28.73 70.45
N THR A 7 -15.54 -27.68 70.18
CA THR A 7 -15.34 -26.63 69.18
C THR A 7 -13.97 -26.66 68.49
N ARG A 8 -13.95 -26.84 67.16
CA ARG A 8 -12.89 -26.28 66.32
C ARG A 8 -13.47 -25.54 65.13
N ALA A 9 -13.40 -24.21 65.28
CA ALA A 9 -13.27 -23.19 64.26
C ALA A 9 -13.16 -23.70 62.81
N VAL A 10 -14.17 -23.37 62.01
CA VAL A 10 -14.03 -23.29 60.56
C VAL A 10 -13.02 -22.19 60.26
N ARG A 11 -11.78 -22.62 60.01
CA ARG A 11 -10.65 -21.78 59.61
C ARG A 11 -10.95 -21.23 58.21
N ASN A 12 -11.37 -19.98 58.13
CA ASN A 12 -11.36 -19.21 56.88
C ASN A 12 -9.90 -19.02 56.45
N GLY A 13 -9.40 -19.93 55.60
CA GLY A 13 -8.14 -19.73 54.90
C GLY A 13 -8.34 -18.65 53.81
N PRO A 14 -7.36 -17.77 53.57
CA PRO A 14 -7.44 -16.86 52.43
C PRO A 14 -7.38 -17.70 51.16
N LEU A 15 -8.42 -17.61 50.32
CA LEU A 15 -8.44 -18.14 48.95
C LEU A 15 -7.35 -17.42 48.14
N MET A 16 -6.13 -17.94 48.19
CA MET A 16 -5.06 -17.67 47.23
C MET A 16 -5.40 -18.35 45.91
N THR A 17 -6.35 -17.79 45.15
CA THR A 17 -6.56 -18.17 43.75
C THR A 17 -6.87 -16.95 42.91
N SER A 18 -5.84 -16.25 42.42
CA SER A 18 -5.90 -15.52 41.15
C SER A 18 -4.56 -14.85 40.84
N GLY A 19 -3.79 -15.50 39.98
CA GLY A 19 -2.73 -14.87 39.21
C GLY A 19 -2.38 -15.78 38.03
N PRO A 20 -2.03 -15.25 36.85
CA PRO A 20 -2.45 -14.02 36.21
C PRO A 20 -3.39 -14.39 35.04
N ALA A 21 -4.67 -14.02 35.11
CA ALA A 21 -5.50 -14.03 33.91
C ALA A 21 -5.02 -12.87 33.06
N GLY A 22 -3.96 -13.14 32.28
CA GLY A 22 -3.34 -12.24 31.35
C GLY A 22 -4.43 -11.59 30.54
N THR A 23 -4.78 -10.38 30.94
CA THR A 23 -5.59 -9.49 30.17
C THR A 23 -4.67 -9.04 29.05
N ARG A 24 -4.49 -9.94 28.08
CA ARG A 24 -4.28 -9.56 26.69
C ARG A 24 -5.59 -8.91 26.26
N HIS A 25 -5.90 -7.78 26.91
CA HIS A 25 -6.74 -6.76 26.34
C HIS A 25 -6.18 -6.58 24.95
N GLY A 26 -6.98 -6.93 23.95
CA GLY A 26 -6.64 -6.68 22.59
C GLY A 26 -6.07 -5.27 22.54
N LEU A 27 -4.81 -5.16 22.11
CA LEU A 27 -4.25 -3.91 21.61
C LEU A 27 -4.95 -3.61 20.28
N THR A 28 -6.28 -3.65 20.30
CA THR A 28 -7.17 -3.12 19.31
C THR A 28 -6.97 -1.63 19.42
N TYR A 29 -5.99 -1.08 18.70
CA TYR A 29 -5.80 0.35 18.53
C TYR A 29 -7.13 0.91 18.03
N PRO A 30 -7.94 1.53 18.89
CA PRO A 30 -9.32 1.82 18.58
C PRO A 30 -9.34 3.07 17.71
N GLY A 31 -9.50 2.89 16.39
CA GLY A 31 -9.87 3.94 15.44
C GLY A 31 -8.86 5.06 15.19
N VAL A 32 -7.81 5.20 15.99
CA VAL A 32 -6.74 6.18 15.79
C VAL A 32 -5.61 5.46 15.07
N VAL A 33 -5.65 5.49 13.73
CA VAL A 33 -4.43 5.24 12.96
C VAL A 33 -3.34 6.17 13.51
N PRO A 34 -2.19 5.64 13.94
CA PRO A 34 -1.20 6.48 14.59
C PRO A 34 -0.78 7.55 13.57
N LEU A 35 -0.63 8.80 14.02
CA LEU A 35 -0.36 9.94 13.12
C LEU A 35 0.80 9.64 12.16
N ILE A 36 1.81 8.90 12.62
CA ILE A 36 2.93 8.43 11.81
C ILE A 36 2.50 7.55 10.63
N ALA A 37 1.55 6.62 10.81
CA ALA A 37 1.04 5.79 9.73
C ALA A 37 0.29 6.64 8.70
N GLN A 38 -0.46 7.65 9.15
CA GLN A 38 -1.15 8.56 8.24
C GLN A 38 -0.17 9.37 7.38
N TRP A 39 0.91 9.88 7.98
CA TRP A 39 1.99 10.54 7.24
C TRP A 39 2.67 9.61 6.23
N ILE A 40 2.95 8.36 6.60
CA ILE A 40 3.56 7.36 5.70
C ILE A 40 2.66 7.15 4.48
N VAL A 41 1.36 6.95 4.71
CA VAL A 41 0.38 6.74 3.64
C VAL A 41 0.31 7.94 2.71
N TRP A 42 0.23 9.14 3.27
CA TRP A 42 0.22 10.37 2.48
C TRP A 42 1.47 10.49 1.62
N VAL A 43 2.65 10.21 2.17
CA VAL A 43 3.91 10.27 1.41
C VAL A 43 3.91 9.25 0.26
N ILE A 44 3.44 8.02 0.50
CA ILE A 44 3.36 6.98 -0.54
C ILE A 44 2.39 7.40 -1.65
N ASP A 45 1.24 7.95 -1.28
CA ASP A 45 0.20 8.36 -2.21
C ASP A 45 0.71 9.45 -3.16
N TRP A 46 1.23 10.53 -2.58
CA TRP A 46 1.81 11.64 -3.33
C TRP A 46 3.04 11.24 -4.14
N ALA A 47 3.90 10.36 -3.62
CA ALA A 47 5.02 9.81 -4.38
C ALA A 47 4.54 9.05 -5.62
N GLY A 48 3.50 8.23 -5.49
CA GLY A 48 2.87 7.51 -6.61
C GLY A 48 2.33 8.47 -7.67
N THR A 49 1.59 9.50 -7.25
CA THR A 49 1.04 10.52 -8.17
C THR A 49 2.15 11.26 -8.91
N LEU A 50 3.22 11.68 -8.23
CA LEU A 50 4.37 12.35 -8.86
C LEU A 50 5.06 11.47 -9.90
N VAL A 51 5.22 10.18 -9.61
CA VAL A 51 5.79 9.21 -10.55
C VAL A 51 4.86 9.02 -11.76
N GLY A 52 3.54 9.00 -11.55
CA GLY A 52 2.55 8.98 -12.63
C GLY A 52 2.65 10.18 -13.55
N VAL A 53 2.67 11.40 -12.98
CA VAL A 53 2.83 12.65 -13.74
C VAL A 53 4.14 12.64 -14.54
N PHE A 54 5.24 12.21 -13.93
CA PHE A 54 6.52 12.09 -14.63
C PHE A 54 6.44 11.13 -15.82
N ALA A 55 5.82 9.95 -15.63
CA ALA A 55 5.64 8.97 -16.69
C ALA A 55 4.77 9.52 -17.84
N PHE A 56 3.71 10.28 -17.52
CA PHE A 56 2.85 10.90 -18.52
C PHE A 56 3.57 12.00 -19.31
N VAL A 57 4.31 12.89 -18.64
CA VAL A 57 5.12 13.92 -19.30
C VAL A 57 6.18 13.28 -20.20
N HIS A 58 6.85 12.24 -19.71
CA HIS A 58 7.79 11.48 -20.53
C HIS A 58 7.09 10.87 -21.75
N ALA A 59 5.92 10.25 -21.59
CA ALA A 59 5.17 9.68 -22.70
C ALA A 59 4.78 10.71 -23.77
N LEU A 60 4.42 11.94 -23.36
CA LEU A 60 4.12 13.05 -24.27
C LEU A 60 5.34 13.50 -25.08
N THR A 61 6.49 13.63 -24.41
CA THR A 61 7.74 14.13 -25.04
C THR A 61 8.36 13.16 -26.05
N GLN A 62 8.05 11.87 -25.98
CA GLN A 62 8.65 10.86 -26.86
C GLN A 62 8.06 10.87 -28.28
N ARG A 63 8.92 10.77 -29.32
CA ARG A 63 8.52 10.75 -30.75
C ARG A 63 7.66 9.53 -31.08
N ALA A 64 6.63 9.72 -31.90
CA ALA A 64 5.64 8.68 -32.25
C ALA A 64 6.26 7.50 -33.01
N ASP A 65 7.26 7.75 -33.86
CA ASP A 65 7.91 6.73 -34.68
C ASP A 65 8.72 5.73 -33.85
N ALA A 66 9.28 6.19 -32.72
CA ALA A 66 10.03 5.33 -31.80
C ALA A 66 9.11 4.31 -31.09
N TYR A 67 7.84 4.65 -30.84
CA TYR A 67 6.88 3.70 -30.25
C TYR A 67 6.50 2.58 -31.22
N ALA A 68 6.40 2.86 -32.52
CA ALA A 68 6.06 1.86 -33.52
C ALA A 68 7.17 0.79 -33.67
N ALA A 69 8.42 1.18 -33.43
CA ALA A 69 9.56 0.26 -33.49
C ALA A 69 9.91 -0.37 -32.13
N ALA A 70 9.59 0.27 -30.99
CA ALA A 70 9.97 -0.19 -29.65
C ALA A 70 8.94 -1.12 -29.00
N ASP A 71 7.67 -1.02 -29.37
CA ASP A 71 6.61 -1.80 -28.74
C ASP A 71 5.50 -2.15 -29.74
N ARG A 72 4.70 -3.17 -29.41
CA ARG A 72 3.54 -3.59 -30.20
C ARG A 72 2.38 -2.58 -30.12
N LYS A 73 2.41 -1.67 -29.13
CA LYS A 73 1.37 -0.68 -28.86
C LYS A 73 1.80 0.72 -29.31
N THR A 74 0.87 1.44 -29.94
CA THR A 74 1.12 2.77 -30.51
C THR A 74 1.15 3.86 -29.44
N LYS A 75 1.77 5.00 -29.77
CA LYS A 75 1.83 6.20 -28.91
C LYS A 75 0.49 6.60 -28.25
N PRO A 76 -0.67 6.67 -28.94
CA PRO A 76 -1.92 7.04 -28.30
C PRO A 76 -2.40 6.04 -27.25
N VAL A 77 -2.09 4.74 -27.42
CA VAL A 77 -2.45 3.72 -26.42
C VAL A 77 -1.64 3.92 -25.15
N TRP A 78 -0.33 4.15 -25.26
CA TRP A 78 0.51 4.42 -24.09
C TRP A 78 0.20 5.75 -23.42
N LEU A 79 -0.18 6.78 -24.18
CA LEU A 79 -0.68 8.03 -23.63
C LEU A 79 -2.01 7.86 -22.89
N ALA A 80 -2.94 7.06 -23.42
CA ALA A 80 -4.19 6.77 -22.74
C ALA A 80 -3.95 5.98 -21.44
N ILE A 81 -3.03 5.00 -21.46
CA ILE A 81 -2.68 4.21 -20.26
C ILE A 81 -2.00 5.09 -19.22
N THR A 82 -0.93 5.81 -19.56
CA THR A 82 -0.19 6.64 -18.60
C THR A 82 -1.03 7.84 -18.12
N GLY A 83 -1.81 8.45 -19.01
CA GLY A 83 -2.74 9.53 -18.67
C GLY A 83 -3.86 9.05 -17.75
N GLY A 84 -4.54 7.96 -18.11
CA GLY A 84 -5.59 7.36 -17.28
C GLY A 84 -5.06 6.88 -15.92
N SER A 85 -3.84 6.35 -15.88
CA SER A 85 -3.19 5.93 -14.64
C SER A 85 -2.83 7.10 -13.74
N THR A 86 -2.32 8.19 -14.31
CA THR A 86 -2.01 9.42 -13.57
C THR A 86 -3.28 10.03 -12.98
N VAL A 87 -4.36 10.06 -13.76
CA VAL A 87 -5.67 10.51 -13.29
C VAL A 87 -6.19 9.58 -12.19
N ALA A 88 -6.07 8.26 -12.34
CA ALA A 88 -6.47 7.32 -11.30
C ALA A 88 -5.66 7.48 -10.00
N LEU A 89 -4.35 7.71 -10.10
CA LEU A 89 -3.46 8.00 -8.96
C LEU A 89 -3.72 9.37 -8.31
N ALA A 90 -4.34 10.30 -9.01
CA ALA A 90 -4.69 11.62 -8.48
C ALA A 90 -6.12 11.67 -7.90
N LEU A 91 -7.04 10.89 -8.46
CA LEU A 91 -8.45 10.85 -8.05
C LEU A 91 -8.72 9.86 -6.93
N PHE A 92 -7.98 8.75 -6.88
CA PHE A 92 -8.10 7.73 -5.85
C PHE A 92 -6.88 7.77 -4.95
N GLY A 93 -7.03 7.33 -3.69
CA GLY A 93 -5.94 7.31 -2.72
C GLY A 93 -5.79 5.93 -2.06
N TYR A 94 -4.60 5.68 -1.52
CA TYR A 94 -4.30 4.50 -0.71
C TYR A 94 -5.20 4.53 0.55
N TYR A 95 -6.07 3.52 0.73
CA TYR A 95 -7.19 3.40 1.70
C TYR A 95 -8.58 3.90 1.29
N GLY A 96 -8.79 4.39 0.07
CA GLY A 96 -10.13 4.77 -0.43
C GLY A 96 -10.92 3.61 -1.07
N ALA A 97 -12.22 3.82 -1.31
CA ALA A 97 -13.06 2.89 -2.08
C ALA A 97 -12.52 2.61 -3.50
N GLY A 98 -11.69 3.51 -4.03
CA GLY A 98 -11.02 3.37 -5.32
C GLY A 98 -9.61 2.75 -5.27
N MET A 99 -9.20 2.13 -4.16
CA MET A 99 -7.84 1.57 -4.02
C MET A 99 -7.46 0.61 -5.15
N ILE A 100 -8.40 -0.16 -5.70
CA ILE A 100 -8.12 -1.06 -6.82
C ILE A 100 -7.72 -0.29 -8.09
N PHE A 101 -8.34 0.87 -8.35
CA PHE A 101 -7.99 1.73 -9.47
C PHE A 101 -6.66 2.45 -9.24
N TRP A 102 -6.40 2.85 -8.00
CA TRP A 102 -5.10 3.40 -7.61
C TRP A 102 -3.96 2.41 -7.85
N LEU A 103 -4.14 1.16 -7.41
CA LEU A 103 -3.16 0.09 -7.64
C LEU A 103 -2.98 -0.22 -9.12
N ALA A 104 -4.07 -0.32 -9.89
CA ALA A 104 -4.00 -0.54 -11.32
C ALA A 104 -3.23 0.59 -12.04
N GLY A 105 -3.48 1.84 -11.65
CA GLY A 105 -2.74 3.00 -12.13
C GLY A 105 -1.25 2.95 -11.76
N LEU A 106 -0.94 2.63 -10.50
CA LEU A 106 0.44 2.50 -10.04
C LEU A 106 1.20 1.44 -10.84
N VAL A 107 0.60 0.26 -11.01
CA VAL A 107 1.19 -0.85 -11.76
C VAL A 107 1.41 -0.46 -13.22
N ALA A 108 0.42 0.19 -13.86
CA ALA A 108 0.54 0.63 -15.24
C ALA A 108 1.68 1.66 -15.43
N VAL A 109 1.84 2.60 -14.50
CA VAL A 109 2.95 3.56 -14.47
C VAL A 109 4.30 2.85 -14.30
N LEU A 110 4.39 1.90 -13.36
CA LEU A 110 5.61 1.12 -13.13
C LEU A 110 6.01 0.30 -14.36
N VAL A 111 5.05 -0.35 -15.02
CA VAL A 111 5.30 -1.11 -16.26
C VAL A 111 5.79 -0.18 -17.37
N TYR A 112 5.23 1.02 -17.52
CA TYR A 112 5.73 1.98 -18.51
C TYR A 112 7.20 2.37 -18.24
N ILE A 113 7.55 2.64 -16.98
CA ILE A 113 8.91 3.02 -16.61
C ILE A 113 9.91 1.87 -16.79
N VAL A 114 9.54 0.66 -16.38
CA VAL A 114 10.46 -0.49 -16.35
C VAL A 114 10.56 -1.19 -17.70
N ASP A 115 9.48 -1.26 -18.48
CA ASP A 115 9.47 -2.01 -19.74
C ASP A 115 9.56 -1.09 -20.97
N VAL A 116 8.74 -0.04 -21.03
CA VAL A 116 8.61 0.78 -22.24
C VAL A 116 9.76 1.78 -22.38
N ARG A 117 10.14 2.46 -21.29
CA ARG A 117 11.23 3.43 -21.30
C ARG A 117 12.57 2.83 -21.79
N PRO A 118 13.06 1.68 -21.28
CA PRO A 118 14.32 1.12 -21.79
C PRO A 118 14.23 0.73 -23.26
N LYS A 119 13.11 0.12 -23.71
CA LYS A 119 12.90 -0.24 -25.12
C LYS A 119 12.91 0.98 -26.05
N LEU A 120 12.28 2.09 -25.64
CA LEU A 120 12.31 3.34 -26.41
C LEU A 120 13.73 3.89 -26.56
N ILE A 121 14.53 3.83 -25.49
CA ILE A 121 15.93 4.27 -25.51
C ILE A 121 16.78 3.37 -26.43
N GLU A 122 16.55 2.05 -26.40
CA GLU A 122 17.24 1.09 -27.27
C GLU A 122 16.96 1.36 -28.76
N VAL A 123 15.70 1.58 -29.14
CA VAL A 123 15.33 1.92 -30.51
C VAL A 123 15.96 3.25 -30.96
N GLN A 124 15.98 4.25 -30.09
CA GLN A 124 16.62 5.54 -30.39
C GLN A 124 18.15 5.42 -30.56
N ARG A 125 18.78 4.47 -29.86
CA ARG A 125 20.22 4.19 -29.98
C ARG A 125 20.55 3.27 -31.16
N GLY A 126 19.63 2.38 -31.54
CA GLY A 126 19.83 1.40 -32.63
C GLY A 126 19.83 1.98 -34.04
N GLY A 127 19.46 3.25 -34.23
CA GLY A 127 19.52 3.97 -35.52
C GLY A 127 20.82 4.74 -35.77
N GLN A 128 21.92 4.39 -35.09
CA GLN A 128 23.23 5.08 -35.19
C GLN A 128 24.37 4.18 -35.69
N TYR A 129 24.07 3.12 -36.45
CA TYR A 129 25.06 2.26 -37.10
C TYR A 129 24.98 2.37 -38.62
#